data_AF-A0A7K2JJN8-F1
#
_entry.id   AF-A0A7K2JJN8-F1
#
_cell.length_a   1.000
_cell.length_b   1.000
_cell.length_c   1.000
_cell.angle_alpha   90.00
_cell.angle_beta   90.00
_cell.angle_gamma   90.00
#
_symmetry.space_group_name_H-M   'P 1'
#
loop_
_entity.id
_entity.type
_entity.pdbx_description
1 polymer ?
#
loop_
_entity_poly.entity_id
_entity_poly.type
_entity_poly.pdbx_seq_one_letter_code
_entity_poly.pdbx_strand_id
1 'polypeptide(L)'
;VNNLGLNTTQAKHWQCWLKGWGFNPGTIDGQLGTNSWIAAQKFLNWTGSYVNGRLVVDGVVGTQTIKALQNWLGVGIDGVAGPQTRAAFASFANTNYC
;
A
#
# COMPACT_ATOMS: atom_id res chain seq x y z
N VAL A 1 -3.04 8.80 -9.80
CA VAL A 1 -2.53 7.42 -9.62
C VAL A 1 -1.12 7.50 -9.05
N ASN A 2 -0.77 6.68 -8.06
CA ASN A 2 0.58 6.64 -7.50
C ASN A 2 0.95 5.21 -7.08
N ASN A 3 1.89 4.58 -7.79
CA ASN A 3 2.30 3.20 -7.54
C ASN A 3 3.44 3.05 -6.52
N LEU A 4 3.98 4.16 -5.97
CA LEU A 4 5.18 4.16 -5.12
C LEU A 4 6.34 3.29 -5.67
N GLY A 5 6.56 3.31 -6.99
CA GLY A 5 7.64 2.57 -7.64
C GLY A 5 7.31 1.15 -8.10
N LEU A 6 6.11 0.63 -7.82
CA LEU A 6 5.68 -0.64 -8.43
C LEU A 6 5.45 -0.49 -9.93
N ASN A 7 5.91 -1.48 -10.70
CA ASN A 7 5.48 -1.63 -12.09
C ASN A 7 4.03 -2.14 -12.19
N THR A 8 3.46 -2.17 -13.40
CA THR A 8 2.07 -2.59 -13.63
C THR A 8 1.75 -3.97 -13.06
N THR A 9 2.64 -4.95 -13.25
CA THR A 9 2.45 -6.32 -12.76
C THR A 9 2.42 -6.37 -11.24
N GLN A 10 3.41 -5.75 -10.60
CA GLN A 10 3.50 -5.65 -9.14
C GLN A 10 2.29 -4.92 -8.54
N ALA A 11 1.84 -3.84 -9.17
CA ALA A 11 0.68 -3.11 -8.72
C ALA A 11 -0.62 -3.94 -8.84
N LYS A 12 -0.75 -4.77 -9.89
CA LYS A 12 -1.86 -5.75 -9.99
C LYS A 12 -1.81 -6.77 -8.87
N HIS A 13 -0.62 -7.29 -8.54
CA HIS A 13 -0.45 -8.22 -7.43
C HIS A 13 -0.89 -7.58 -6.10
N TRP A 14 -0.47 -6.34 -5.82
CA TRP A 14 -0.93 -5.60 -4.64
C TRP A 14 -2.44 -5.43 -4.58
N GLN A 15 -3.07 -4.99 -5.69
CA GLN A 15 -4.52 -4.87 -5.78
C GLN A 15 -5.20 -6.22 -5.52
N CYS A 16 -4.74 -7.28 -6.17
CA CYS A 16 -5.33 -8.61 -6.03
C CYS A 16 -5.19 -9.15 -4.61
N TRP A 17 -4.02 -8.96 -4.00
CA TRP A 17 -3.75 -9.35 -2.63
C TRP A 17 -4.71 -8.64 -1.66
N LEU A 18 -4.84 -7.32 -1.75
CA LEU A 18 -5.80 -6.56 -0.94
C LEU A 18 -7.23 -7.10 -1.10
N LYS A 19 -7.64 -7.39 -2.33
CA LYS A 19 -8.96 -7.97 -2.63
C LYS A 19 -9.14 -9.34 -1.96
N GLY A 20 -8.12 -10.20 -1.98
CA GLY A 20 -8.12 -11.51 -1.31
C GLY A 20 -8.32 -11.41 0.21
N TRP A 21 -7.82 -10.34 0.83
CA TRP A 21 -8.04 -10.01 2.24
C TRP A 21 -9.35 -9.27 2.51
N GLY A 22 -10.23 -9.11 1.52
CA GLY A 22 -11.53 -8.45 1.65
C GLY A 22 -11.50 -6.92 1.50
N PHE A 23 -10.34 -6.32 1.19
CA PHE A 23 -10.20 -4.90 0.94
C PHE A 23 -10.29 -4.61 -0.56
N ASN A 24 -11.48 -4.26 -1.05
CA ASN A 24 -11.73 -4.06 -2.48
C ASN A 24 -10.95 -2.84 -3.05
N PRO A 25 -9.94 -3.03 -3.92
CA PRO A 25 -9.10 -1.95 -4.46
C PRO A 25 -9.72 -1.26 -5.69
N GLY A 26 -10.92 -1.67 -6.11
CA GLY A 26 -11.48 -1.33 -7.42
C GLY A 26 -11.02 -2.31 -8.51
N THR A 27 -10.70 -1.77 -9.69
CA THR A 27 -10.17 -2.53 -10.82
C THR A 27 -8.77 -3.06 -10.50
N ILE A 28 -8.46 -4.28 -10.98
CA ILE A 28 -7.12 -4.87 -10.92
C ILE A 28 -6.41 -4.58 -12.25
N ASP A 29 -5.94 -3.36 -12.40
CA ASP A 29 -5.38 -2.80 -13.64
C ASP A 29 -3.90 -2.44 -13.54
N GLY A 30 -3.30 -2.51 -12.35
CA GLY A 30 -1.91 -2.13 -12.09
C GLY A 30 -1.70 -0.61 -11.94
N GLN A 31 -2.79 0.14 -11.82
CA GLN A 31 -2.77 1.56 -11.52
C GLN A 31 -3.32 1.77 -10.10
N LEU A 32 -2.43 2.05 -9.15
CA LEU A 32 -2.82 2.32 -7.77
C LEU A 32 -3.47 3.71 -7.67
N GLY A 33 -4.77 3.74 -7.97
CA GLY A 33 -5.65 4.90 -7.88
C GLY A 33 -6.30 5.04 -6.50
N THR A 34 -7.26 5.95 -6.39
CA THR A 34 -7.96 6.28 -5.15
C THR A 34 -8.55 5.06 -4.45
N ASN A 35 -9.25 4.19 -5.19
CA ASN A 35 -9.85 2.98 -4.61
C ASN A 35 -8.79 1.99 -4.10
N SER A 36 -7.65 1.87 -4.78
CA SER A 36 -6.56 0.99 -4.34
C SER A 36 -5.93 1.51 -3.04
N TRP A 37 -5.78 2.83 -2.91
CA TRP A 37 -5.26 3.44 -1.68
C TRP A 37 -6.29 3.47 -0.55
N ILE A 38 -7.58 3.61 -0.84
CA ILE A 38 -8.66 3.42 0.16
C ILE A 38 -8.59 2.01 0.73
N ALA A 39 -8.45 0.99 -0.12
CA ALA A 39 -8.31 -0.39 0.30
C ALA A 39 -7.03 -0.59 1.15
N ALA A 40 -5.90 -0.06 0.70
CA ALA A 40 -4.64 -0.09 1.44
C ALA A 40 -4.75 0.59 2.82
N GLN A 41 -5.36 1.77 2.90
CA GLN A 41 -5.54 2.50 4.16
C GLN A 41 -6.45 1.74 5.13
N LYS A 42 -7.53 1.12 4.65
CA LYS A 42 -8.39 0.23 5.46
C LYS A 42 -7.59 -0.97 5.99
N PHE A 43 -6.81 -1.60 5.12
CA PHE A 43 -5.94 -2.71 5.49
C PHE A 43 -4.92 -2.29 6.56
N LEU A 44 -4.18 -1.19 6.35
CA LEU A 44 -3.18 -0.69 7.29
C LEU A 44 -3.79 -0.25 8.64
N ASN A 45 -5.04 0.24 8.63
CA ASN A 45 -5.79 0.50 9.86
C ASN A 45 -6.16 -0.80 10.58
N TRP A 46 -6.57 -1.83 9.83
CA TRP A 46 -6.94 -3.13 10.38
C TRP A 46 -5.74 -3.88 10.99
N THR A 47 -4.56 -3.79 10.37
CA THR A 47 -3.31 -4.35 10.94
C THR A 47 -2.80 -3.58 12.16
N GLY A 48 -3.31 -2.37 12.41
CA GLY A 48 -2.79 -1.49 13.46
C GLY A 48 -1.44 -0.86 13.13
N SER A 49 -1.02 -0.85 11.87
CA SER A 49 0.31 -0.36 11.45
C SER A 49 0.44 1.16 11.40
N TYR A 50 -0.60 1.91 11.76
CA TYR A 50 -0.53 3.36 11.86
C TYR A 50 0.43 3.81 12.98
N VAL A 51 1.09 4.95 12.80
CA VAL A 51 2.14 5.42 13.72
C VAL A 51 1.63 6.46 14.73
N ASN A 52 0.74 7.36 14.31
CA ASN A 52 0.21 8.45 15.15
C ASN A 52 -1.32 8.53 15.04
N GLY A 53 -2.00 7.45 15.43
CA GLY A 53 -3.45 7.31 15.29
C GLY A 53 -3.89 6.80 13.92
N ARG A 54 -5.16 6.36 13.83
CA ARG A 54 -5.72 5.73 12.63
C ARG A 54 -5.61 6.65 11.41
N LEU A 55 -5.35 6.04 10.25
CA LEU A 55 -5.34 6.72 8.97
C LEU A 55 -6.74 7.23 8.63
N VAL A 56 -6.80 8.43 8.06
CA VAL A 56 -7.96 8.87 7.28
C VAL A 56 -8.04 7.99 6.03
N VAL A 57 -9.24 7.51 5.70
CA VAL A 57 -9.48 6.66 4.53
C VAL A 57 -10.02 7.54 3.39
N ASP A 58 -9.10 8.20 2.69
CA ASP A 58 -9.37 9.17 1.62
C ASP A 58 -8.78 8.78 0.26
N GLY A 59 -7.98 7.70 0.21
CA GLY A 59 -7.27 7.24 -0.98
C GLY A 59 -6.08 8.12 -1.38
N VAL A 60 -5.68 9.07 -0.53
CA VAL A 60 -4.51 9.91 -0.73
C VAL A 60 -3.31 9.26 -0.04
N VAL A 61 -2.29 8.91 -0.81
CA VAL A 61 -1.03 8.37 -0.28
C VAL A 61 -0.11 9.49 0.23
N GLY A 62 -0.53 10.12 1.33
CA GLY A 62 0.25 11.14 2.04
C GLY A 62 1.23 10.55 3.05
N THR A 63 1.95 11.42 3.76
CA THR A 63 2.98 11.06 4.75
C THR A 63 2.50 10.02 5.76
N GLN A 64 1.27 10.13 6.27
CA GLN A 64 0.75 9.17 7.26
C GLN A 64 0.50 7.78 6.67
N THR A 65 -0.03 7.70 5.44
CA THR A 65 -0.19 6.43 4.73
C THR A 65 1.16 5.80 4.42
N ILE A 66 2.16 6.60 4.02
CA ILE A 66 3.52 6.11 3.78
C ILE A 66 4.15 5.59 5.07
N LYS A 67 4.04 6.31 6.19
CA LYS A 67 4.54 5.84 7.50
C LYS A 67 3.90 4.53 7.93
N ALA A 68 2.59 4.39 7.72
CA ALA A 68 1.89 3.15 8.04
C ALA A 68 2.34 1.99 7.14
N LEU A 69 2.51 2.24 5.83
CA LEU A 69 3.06 1.26 4.90
C LEU A 69 4.50 0.86 5.30
N GLN A 70 5.34 1.81 5.67
CA GLN A 70 6.71 1.56 6.13
C GLN A 70 6.75 0.70 7.39
N ASN A 71 5.92 1.03 8.37
CA ASN A 71 5.78 0.26 9.60
C ASN A 71 5.32 -1.18 9.31
N TRP A 72 4.33 -1.34 8.42
CA TRP A 72 3.85 -2.65 8.00
C TRP A 72 4.91 -3.46 7.24
N LEU A 73 5.71 -2.81 6.38
CA LEU A 73 6.82 -3.43 5.65
C LEU A 73 8.06 -3.70 6.52
N GLY A 74 8.10 -3.21 7.75
CA GLY A 74 9.26 -3.35 8.64
C GLY A 74 10.50 -2.57 8.19
N VAL A 75 10.32 -1.42 7.52
CA VAL A 75 11.41 -0.53 7.08
C VAL A 75 11.45 0.76 7.90
N GLY A 76 12.51 1.56 7.74
CA GLY A 76 12.62 2.86 8.41
C GLY A 76 11.40 3.75 8.16
N ILE A 77 10.84 4.30 9.24
CA ILE A 77 9.62 5.11 9.21
C ILE A 77 9.98 6.59 9.16
N ASP A 78 10.09 7.14 7.96
CA ASP A 78 10.38 8.57 7.71
C ASP A 78 9.22 9.30 7.00
N GLY A 79 8.22 8.56 6.51
CA GLY A 79 7.08 9.09 5.76
C GLY A 79 7.40 9.51 4.33
N VAL A 80 8.57 9.12 3.81
CA VAL A 80 9.02 9.32 2.44
C VAL A 80 9.21 7.97 1.77
N ALA A 81 8.53 7.73 0.66
CA ALA A 81 8.68 6.48 -0.09
C ALA A 81 10.00 6.49 -0.91
N GLY A 82 11.13 6.43 -0.20
CA GLY A 82 12.48 6.35 -0.75
C GLY A 82 12.86 4.93 -1.21
N PRO A 83 14.11 4.72 -1.67
CA PRO A 83 14.53 3.46 -2.28
C PRO A 83 14.25 2.22 -1.42
N GLN A 84 14.47 2.30 -0.10
CA GLN A 84 14.23 1.19 0.82
C GLN A 84 12.73 0.82 0.88
N THR A 85 11.84 1.81 1.04
CA THR A 85 10.39 1.58 1.05
C THR A 85 9.90 1.00 -0.27
N ARG A 86 10.37 1.57 -1.40
CA ARG A 86 9.97 1.11 -2.74
C ARG A 86 10.45 -0.33 -3.01
N ALA A 87 11.69 -0.65 -2.63
CA ALA A 87 12.25 -1.99 -2.79
C ALA A 87 11.50 -3.01 -1.93
N ALA A 88 11.20 -2.69 -0.67
CA ALA A 88 10.41 -3.55 0.21
C ALA A 88 8.99 -3.77 -0.34
N PHE A 89 8.34 -2.71 -0.82
CA PHE A 89 7.01 -2.82 -1.40
C PHE A 89 7.00 -3.66 -2.69
N ALA A 90 8.01 -3.48 -3.54
CA ALA A 90 8.19 -4.30 -4.74
C ALA A 90 8.48 -5.77 -4.41
N SER A 91 9.32 -6.03 -3.41
CA SER A 91 9.63 -7.39 -2.94
C SER A 91 8.36 -8.10 -2.45
N PHE A 92 7.55 -7.40 -1.65
CA PHE A 92 6.25 -7.91 -1.20
C PHE A 92 5.35 -8.26 -2.40
N ALA A 93 5.20 -7.34 -3.35
CA ALA A 93 4.36 -7.53 -4.53
C ALA A 93 4.87 -8.60 -5.50
N ASN A 94 6.15 -8.98 -5.43
CA ASN A 94 6.71 -10.08 -6.23
C ASN A 94 6.33 -11.47 -5.67
N THR A 95 6.14 -11.58 -4.36
CA THR A 95 5.89 -12.86 -3.68
C THR A 95 4.42 -13.06 -3.28
N ASN A 96 3.62 -11.99 -3.32
CA ASN A 96 2.22 -11.99 -2.90
C ASN A 96 1.33 -11.58 -4.08
N TYR A 97 0.99 -12.55 -4.89
CA TYR A 97 0.14 -12.39 -6.07
C TYR A 97 -1.09 -13.29 -5.95
N CYS A 98 -2.07 -13.01 -6.80
CA CYS A 98 -2.98 -14.03 -7.29
C CYS A 98 -2.49 -14.44 -8.68
#